data_AF-A0A098PXJ0-F1
#
_entry.id   AF-A0A098PXJ0-F1
#
_cell.length_a   1.000
_cell.length_b   1.000
_cell.length_c   1.000
_cell.angle_alpha   90.00
_cell.angle_beta   90.00
_cell.angle_gamma   90.00
#
_symmetry.space_group_name_H-M   'P 1'
#
loop_
_entity.id
_entity.type
_entity.pdbx_description
1 polymer ?
#
loop_
_entity_poly.entity_id
_entity_poly.type
_entity_poly.pdbx_seq_one_letter_code
_entity_poly.pdbx_strand_id
1 'polypeptide(L)'
;RRLEEAGHAHTSLDTGGGRAATEVQGARWLNVVLGNVKRAISGTYHAVCQAKYARRYLAEAAYRFNRRFPLEQMLPRLATALMRCQPCPERVLRMASNFHG
;
A
#
# COMPACT_ATOMS: atom_id res chain seq x y z
N ARG A 1 6.75 16.26 10.63
CA ARG A 1 8.21 16.26 10.43
C ARG A 1 8.44 16.35 8.93
N ARG A 2 9.08 17.42 8.45
CA ARG A 2 9.33 17.60 7.00
C ARG A 2 10.23 16.46 6.52
N LEU A 3 9.98 15.95 5.32
CA LEU A 3 10.75 14.81 4.76
C LEU A 3 12.26 15.08 4.72
N GLU A 4 12.63 16.35 4.58
CA GLU A 4 13.99 16.88 4.64
C GLU A 4 14.66 16.67 6.00
N GLU A 5 13.93 16.87 7.10
CA GLU A 5 14.43 16.71 8.49
C GLU A 5 14.70 15.24 8.84
N ALA A 6 14.14 14.31 8.06
CA ALA A 6 14.36 12.87 8.23
C ALA A 6 15.50 12.33 7.34
N GLY A 7 16.17 13.20 6.57
CA GLY A 7 17.25 12.80 5.66
C GLY A 7 16.79 11.94 4.48
N HIS A 8 15.49 11.98 4.15
CA HIS A 8 14.95 11.23 3.02
C HIS A 8 15.06 12.05 1.73
N ALA A 9 15.47 11.39 0.65
CA ALA A 9 15.48 11.99 -0.68
C ALA A 9 14.06 12.47 -1.02
N HIS A 10 13.91 13.78 -1.20
CA HIS A 10 12.64 14.42 -1.52
C HIS A 10 12.81 15.24 -2.78
N THR A 11 11.94 15.01 -3.76
CA THR A 11 11.83 15.83 -4.96
C THR A 11 10.43 16.41 -4.99
N SER A 12 10.34 17.74 -4.94
CA SER A 12 9.08 18.43 -5.19
C SER A 12 8.90 18.59 -6.70
N LEU A 13 7.71 18.29 -7.20
CA LEU A 13 7.31 18.59 -8.58
C LEU A 13 6.33 19.75 -8.50
N ASP A 14 6.71 20.90 -9.03
CA ASP A 14 5.79 22.01 -9.20
C ASP A 14 4.90 21.72 -10.43
N THR A 15 3.60 21.58 -10.19
CA THR A 15 2.65 21.16 -11.22
C THR A 15 1.38 21.98 -11.11
N GLY A 16 0.78 22.30 -12.26
CA GLY A 16 -0.59 22.82 -12.28
C GLY A 16 -1.59 21.80 -11.69
N GLY A 17 -2.74 22.27 -11.22
CA GLY A 17 -3.75 21.41 -10.61
C GLY A 17 -4.43 20.43 -11.59
N GLY A 18 -5.14 19.45 -11.03
CA GLY A 18 -5.99 18.53 -11.79
C GLY A 18 -5.23 17.58 -12.70
N ARG A 19 -5.69 17.42 -13.94
CA ARG A 19 -5.12 16.46 -14.90
C ARG A 19 -3.69 16.83 -15.30
N ALA A 20 -3.34 18.11 -15.31
CA ALA A 20 -1.99 18.57 -15.64
C ALA A 20 -0.93 17.97 -14.68
N ALA A 21 -1.25 17.86 -13.39
CA ALA A 21 -0.38 17.22 -12.40
C ALA A 21 -0.08 15.74 -12.71
N THR A 22 -1.03 15.04 -13.33
CA THR A 22 -0.88 13.60 -13.65
C THR A 22 -0.02 13.33 -14.89
N GLU A 23 0.17 14.32 -15.76
CA GLU A 23 0.88 14.18 -17.04
C GLU A 23 2.35 14.64 -16.94
N VAL A 24 2.78 15.17 -15.80
CA VAL A 24 4.16 15.59 -15.59
C VAL A 24 5.10 14.39 -15.69
N GLN A 25 6.18 14.51 -16.48
CA GLN A 25 7.10 13.40 -16.73
C GLN A 25 7.66 12.79 -15.43
N GLY A 26 7.93 13.62 -14.42
CA GLY A 26 8.39 13.17 -13.09
C GLY A 26 7.37 12.38 -12.28
N ALA A 27 6.09 12.42 -12.63
CA ALA A 27 4.99 11.72 -11.94
C ALA A 27 4.49 10.47 -12.69
N ARG A 28 4.96 10.20 -13.92
CA ARG A 28 4.47 9.06 -14.71
C ARG A 28 4.65 7.71 -14.00
N TRP A 29 5.79 7.50 -13.34
CA TRP A 29 6.05 6.29 -12.57
C TRP A 29 5.08 6.13 -11.40
N LEU A 30 4.64 7.24 -10.79
CA LEU A 30 3.65 7.22 -9.71
C LEU A 30 2.30 6.70 -10.22
N ASN A 31 1.86 7.13 -11.41
CA ASN A 31 0.64 6.60 -12.04
C ASN A 31 0.75 5.08 -12.29
N VAL A 32 1.92 4.58 -12.69
CA VAL A 32 2.15 3.14 -12.86
C VAL A 32 2.03 2.42 -11.52
N VAL A 33 2.64 2.95 -10.45
CA VAL A 33 2.53 2.38 -9.11
C VAL A 33 1.07 2.38 -8.64
N LEU A 34 0.36 3.50 -8.76
CA LEU A 34 -1.05 3.61 -8.37
C LEU A 34 -1.96 2.67 -9.17
N GLY A 35 -1.73 2.55 -10.48
CA GLY A 35 -2.44 1.60 -11.34
C GLY A 35 -2.22 0.15 -10.91
N ASN A 36 -0.98 -0.21 -10.57
CA ASN A 36 -0.66 -1.55 -10.05
C ASN A 36 -1.28 -1.82 -8.68
N VAL A 37 -1.27 -0.84 -7.77
CA VAL A 37 -1.92 -0.97 -6.45
C VAL A 37 -3.43 -1.17 -6.63
N LYS A 38 -4.08 -0.36 -7.47
CA LYS A 38 -5.51 -0.52 -7.77
C LYS A 38 -5.80 -1.92 -8.32
N ARG A 39 -5.03 -2.37 -9.31
CA ARG A 39 -5.21 -3.70 -9.92
C ARG A 39 -4.98 -4.83 -8.91
N ALA A 40 -3.96 -4.74 -8.06
CA ALA A 40 -3.69 -5.74 -7.03
C ALA A 40 -4.85 -5.84 -6.03
N ILE A 41 -5.34 -4.70 -5.53
CA ILE A 41 -6.45 -4.66 -4.57
C ILE A 41 -7.73 -5.19 -5.22
N SER A 42 -8.10 -4.66 -6.39
CA SER A 42 -9.31 -5.07 -7.08
C SER A 42 -9.27 -6.53 -7.52
N GLY A 43 -8.11 -7.07 -7.91
CA GLY A 43 -7.96 -8.47 -8.30
C GLY A 43 -8.02 -9.42 -7.11
N THR A 44 -7.19 -9.19 -6.08
CA THR A 44 -7.08 -10.08 -4.91
C THR A 44 -8.35 -10.07 -4.06
N TYR A 45 -8.99 -8.92 -3.91
CA TYR A 45 -10.13 -8.76 -3.00
C TYR A 45 -11.48 -8.61 -3.71
N HIS A 46 -11.60 -8.98 -4.99
CA HIS A 46 -12.86 -8.84 -5.74
C HIS A 46 -14.06 -9.49 -5.05
N ALA A 47 -13.85 -10.62 -4.36
CA ALA A 47 -14.92 -11.33 -3.65
C ALA A 47 -15.34 -10.69 -2.33
N VAL A 48 -14.43 -9.98 -1.65
CA VAL A 48 -14.71 -9.35 -0.34
C VAL A 48 -15.13 -7.89 -0.50
N CYS A 49 -14.52 -7.18 -1.46
CA CYS A 49 -14.81 -5.83 -1.97
C CYS A 49 -15.43 -4.85 -0.96
N GLN A 50 -14.85 -4.77 0.24
CA GLN A 50 -15.39 -3.95 1.33
C GLN A 50 -14.47 -2.76 1.60
N ALA A 51 -14.99 -1.56 1.40
CA ALA A 51 -14.23 -0.32 1.56
C ALA A 51 -13.61 -0.18 2.96
N LYS A 52 -14.27 -0.71 4.02
CA LYS A 52 -13.76 -0.67 5.39
C LYS A 52 -12.43 -1.39 5.62
N TYR A 53 -11.99 -2.23 4.68
CA TYR A 53 -10.70 -2.91 4.73
C TYR A 53 -9.62 -2.23 3.88
N ALA A 54 -9.90 -1.08 3.27
CA ALA A 54 -8.97 -0.40 2.36
C ALA A 54 -7.58 -0.21 2.96
N ARG A 55 -7.47 0.14 4.25
CA ARG A 55 -6.16 0.23 4.92
C ARG A 55 -5.40 -1.09 4.97
N ARG A 56 -6.08 -2.19 5.22
CA ARG A 56 -5.45 -3.52 5.26
C ARG A 56 -5.02 -3.95 3.86
N TYR A 57 -5.85 -3.70 2.85
CA TYR A 57 -5.51 -3.95 1.45
C TYR A 57 -4.29 -3.13 1.02
N LEU A 58 -4.25 -1.84 1.39
CA LEU A 58 -3.11 -0.98 1.08
C LEU A 58 -1.84 -1.38 1.83
N ALA A 59 -1.95 -1.76 3.10
CA ALA A 59 -0.81 -2.21 3.91
C ALA A 59 -0.18 -3.48 3.33
N GLU A 60 -1.00 -4.42 2.88
CA GLU A 60 -0.54 -5.63 2.22
C GLU A 60 0.10 -5.32 0.85
N ALA A 61 -0.52 -4.46 0.03
CA ALA A 61 0.06 -4.02 -1.24
C ALA A 61 1.43 -3.36 -1.03
N ALA A 62 1.55 -2.46 -0.04
CA ALA A 62 2.80 -1.82 0.34
C ALA A 62 3.84 -2.83 0.84
N TYR A 63 3.44 -3.80 1.67
CA TYR A 63 4.31 -4.87 2.16
C TYR A 63 4.93 -5.66 1.01
N ARG A 64 4.13 -6.06 0.01
CA ARG A 64 4.63 -6.75 -1.17
C ARG A 64 5.51 -5.87 -2.04
N PHE A 65 5.09 -4.64 -2.31
CA PHE A 65 5.82 -3.71 -3.16
C PHE A 65 7.22 -3.41 -2.62
N ASN A 66 7.35 -3.21 -1.31
CA ASN A 66 8.64 -2.94 -0.65
C ASN A 66 9.59 -4.14 -0.63
N ARG A 67 9.09 -5.36 -0.90
CA ARG A 67 9.87 -6.62 -0.87
C ARG A 67 9.86 -7.34 -2.23
N ARG A 68 9.51 -6.63 -3.30
CA ARG A 68 9.25 -7.22 -4.63
C ARG A 68 10.45 -7.83 -5.34
N PHE A 69 11.68 -7.48 -4.94
CA PHE A 69 12.89 -7.93 -5.63
C PHE A 69 13.28 -9.38 -5.28
N PRO A 70 13.44 -9.76 -3.99
CA PRO A 70 13.70 -11.15 -3.61
C PRO A 70 12.39 -11.92 -3.35
N LEU A 71 11.71 -12.36 -4.41
CA LEU A 71 10.40 -13.00 -4.29
C LEU A 71 10.44 -14.32 -3.49
N GLU A 72 11.51 -15.10 -3.63
CA GLU A 72 11.76 -16.35 -2.88
C GLU A 72 11.70 -16.16 -1.36
N GLN A 73 12.04 -14.96 -0.88
CA GLN A 73 12.03 -14.63 0.55
C GLN A 73 10.63 -14.25 1.05
N MET A 74 9.65 -14.06 0.17
CA MET A 74 8.31 -13.60 0.55
C MET A 74 7.58 -14.62 1.41
N LEU A 75 7.63 -15.90 1.05
CA LEU A 75 6.95 -16.97 1.76
C LEU A 75 7.56 -17.23 3.16
N PRO A 76 8.88 -17.42 3.33
CA PRO A 76 9.49 -17.56 4.65
C PRO A 76 9.22 -16.37 5.58
N ARG A 77 9.19 -15.15 5.04
CA ARG A 77 8.88 -13.93 5.81
C ARG A 77 7.44 -13.90 6.27
N LEU A 78 6.50 -14.28 5.40
CA LEU A 78 5.09 -14.38 5.76
C LEU A 78 4.88 -15.44 6.85
N ALA A 79 5.48 -16.62 6.70
CA ALA A 79 5.44 -17.68 7.72
C ALA A 79 5.97 -17.18 9.06
N THR A 80 7.13 -16.50 9.06
CA THR A 80 7.69 -15.91 10.29
C THR A 80 6.76 -14.87 10.92
N ALA A 81 6.13 -14.01 10.10
CA ALA A 81 5.19 -13.01 10.58
C ALA A 81 3.93 -13.65 11.18
N LEU A 82 3.39 -14.71 10.56
CA LEU A 82 2.26 -15.46 11.07
C LEU A 82 2.57 -16.12 12.43
N MET A 83 3.74 -16.74 12.57
CA MET A 83 4.17 -17.37 13.82
C MET A 83 4.36 -16.38 14.97
N ARG A 84 4.65 -15.10 14.67
CA ARG A 84 4.85 -14.04 15.67
C ARG A 84 3.58 -13.22 15.94
N CYS A 85 2.57 -13.32 15.10
CA CYS A 85 1.35 -12.55 15.23
C CYS A 85 0.44 -13.16 16.31
N GLN A 86 -0.27 -12.32 17.04
CA GLN A 86 -1.33 -12.79 17.93
C GLN A 86 -2.53 -13.27 17.08
N PRO A 87 -3.22 -14.35 17.48
CA PRO A 87 -4.45 -14.77 16.82
C PRO A 87 -5.46 -13.62 16.76
N CYS A 88 -6.03 -13.37 15.58
CA CYS A 88 -7.04 -12.33 15.39
C CYS A 88 -8.37 -12.97 15.01
N PRO A 89 -9.35 -13.06 15.94
CA PRO A 89 -10.66 -13.62 15.65
C PRO A 89 -11.37 -12.87 14.53
N GLU A 90 -12.17 -13.58 13.73
CA GLU A 90 -12.90 -13.00 12.61
C GLU A 90 -13.77 -11.80 13.02
N ARG A 91 -14.41 -11.85 14.19
CA ARG A 91 -15.19 -10.74 14.75
C ARG A 91 -14.37 -9.45 14.83
N VAL A 92 -13.14 -9.54 15.36
CA VAL A 92 -12.21 -8.41 15.46
C VAL A 92 -11.76 -7.96 14.07
N LEU A 93 -11.54 -8.90 13.15
CA LEU A 93 -11.21 -8.57 11.77
C LEU A 93 -12.33 -7.76 11.10
N ARG A 94 -13.60 -8.11 11.34
CA ARG A 94 -14.78 -7.46 10.75
C ARG A 94 -15.07 -6.08 11.32
N MET A 95 -14.58 -5.76 12.52
CA MET A 95 -14.66 -4.44 13.16
C MET A 95 -13.67 -3.41 12.58
N ALA A 96 -12.94 -3.75 11.50
CA ALA A 96 -12.00 -2.84 10.88
C ALA A 96 -12.63 -1.50 10.48
N SER A 97 -11.90 -0.42 10.77
CA SER A 97 -12.20 0.93 10.33
C SER A 97 -10.99 1.50 9.57
N ASN A 98 -11.26 2.39 8.62
CA ASN A 98 -10.21 3.16 7.94
C ASN A 98 -9.77 4.40 8.74
N PHE A 99 -10.49 4.76 9.80
CA PHE A 99 -10.16 5.89 10.66
C PHE A 99 -9.45 5.39 11.92
N HIS A 100 -8.43 6.13 12.36
CA HIS A 100 -7.85 5.96 13.70
C HIS A 100 -8.47 7.06 14.56
N GLY A 101 -9.32 6.66 15.50
CA GLY A 101 -10.00 7.51 16.46
C GLY A 101 -10.41 6.62 17.61
#